data_AF-A0A1S8A8A7-F1
#
_entry.id   AF-A0A1S8A8A7-F1
#
_cell.length_a   1.000
_cell.length_b   1.000
_cell.length_c   1.000
_cell.angle_alpha   90.00
_cell.angle_beta   90.00
_cell.angle_gamma   90.00
#
_symmetry.space_group_name_H-M   'P 1'
#
loop_
_entity.id
_entity.type
_entity.pdbx_description
1 polymer ?
#
loop_
_entity_poly.entity_id
_entity_poly.type
_entity_poly.pdbx_seq_one_letter_code
_entity_poly.pdbx_strand_id
1 'polypeptide(L)'
;MRYLLTWTSPIVFHPGDDQGSMGVYGVEGSKPGAPAVATWLTHQSLGLDREGYGRLLGEAIFSCAKLYCHWATMTPRPKDEHKVPADALIVVPLIRLPSERTGGDVEAQKDYIRKEILGRDNKALFEDKKAWKLLCELGGDLMINAFATNFKIGDEVNQDVGEANYLNQWIFSKLSVSSEKDVVKERPLFLTSSEFGEEPYGRCLETFKLRLGLKTTDEKGNVKPSRGDLRFLVNVTMSPWPTSPDFMSAMVEDFRKVAERGVERCLIRNTRTPDIHGFVVQGLETVYFTHIAMFNMANHRKQLVIAADLPTDVHARYKEECGKNPGQFYTIANTKKEKLEDILAALLKPDTASKIKFRLDKGIPAAENPLPPVEEGFALSNVRVVVDESIAFAALDGDYPAKMPFYLYGSKSEVHVDHVLKTAPNGQISADRVKTDLAAHLTDEQLKNGVVVVLDDVFEASLQPLPTTEQESDKKEHILNLDAPGFSLVKGVDHKASVYGTYEEAKSGEGEPIATGTISIGDTVYADWDDVNMDPAAESEGHQD
;
A
#
# COMPACT_ATOMS: atom_id res chain seq x y z
N MET A 1 -36.45 21.92 -25.77
CA MET A 1 -35.14 21.41 -25.32
C MET A 1 -34.43 20.58 -26.38
N ARG A 2 -34.98 19.47 -26.91
CA ARG A 2 -34.28 18.63 -27.91
C ARG A 2 -33.76 19.35 -29.16
N TYR A 3 -34.45 20.41 -29.61
CA TYR A 3 -34.04 21.24 -30.75
C TYR A 3 -32.78 22.09 -30.50
N LEU A 4 -32.36 22.27 -29.24
CA LEU A 4 -31.10 22.96 -28.91
C LEU A 4 -29.87 22.21 -29.43
N LEU A 5 -30.01 20.91 -29.72
CA LEU A 5 -28.98 20.07 -30.32
C LEU A 5 -29.06 20.08 -31.86
N THR A 6 -29.91 20.91 -32.44
CA THR A 6 -30.16 20.98 -33.89
C THR A 6 -30.10 22.43 -34.37
N TRP A 7 -29.87 22.63 -35.66
CA TRP A 7 -30.07 23.94 -36.32
C TRP A 7 -31.51 24.10 -36.83
N THR A 8 -32.46 23.42 -36.20
CA THR A 8 -33.88 23.45 -36.55
C THR A 8 -34.71 24.04 -35.40
N SER A 9 -35.85 24.63 -35.73
CA SER A 9 -36.79 25.17 -34.75
C SER A 9 -38.07 24.32 -34.78
N PRO A 10 -38.79 24.16 -33.65
CA PRO A 10 -40.10 23.52 -33.65
C PRO A 10 -41.13 24.46 -34.32
N ILE A 11 -41.04 24.58 -35.65
CA ILE A 11 -42.04 25.30 -36.45
C ILE A 11 -43.24 24.37 -36.68
N VAL A 12 -44.42 24.99 -36.80
CA VAL A 12 -45.76 24.41 -37.05
C VAL A 12 -45.73 22.96 -37.53
N PHE A 13 -46.32 22.09 -36.71
CA PHE A 13 -46.46 20.66 -36.97
C PHE A 13 -47.42 20.45 -38.15
N HIS A 14 -46.91 19.97 -39.28
CA HIS A 14 -47.73 19.57 -40.43
C HIS A 14 -48.05 18.06 -40.34
N PRO A 15 -49.22 17.61 -40.83
CA PRO A 15 -49.49 16.19 -41.02
C PRO A 15 -48.42 15.59 -41.96
N GLY A 16 -47.51 14.76 -41.44
CA GLY A 16 -46.31 14.25 -42.13
C GLY A 16 -45.00 14.46 -41.35
N ASP A 17 -44.96 15.39 -40.41
CA ASP A 17 -43.80 15.63 -39.52
C ASP A 17 -43.65 14.53 -38.44
N ASP A 18 -44.66 13.68 -38.29
CA ASP A 18 -44.66 12.44 -37.49
C ASP A 18 -43.62 11.41 -37.98
N GLN A 19 -43.14 11.56 -39.22
CA GLN A 19 -42.04 10.76 -39.79
C GLN A 19 -40.64 11.35 -39.54
N GLY A 20 -40.53 12.42 -38.75
CA GLY A 20 -39.24 13.02 -38.40
C GLY A 20 -38.29 11.98 -37.78
N SER A 21 -37.12 11.79 -38.39
CA SER A 21 -36.13 10.83 -37.90
C SER A 21 -35.72 11.16 -36.47
N MET A 22 -36.03 10.28 -35.51
CA MET A 22 -35.61 10.42 -34.11
C MET A 22 -34.08 10.48 -33.92
N GLY A 23 -33.31 10.08 -34.94
CA GLY A 23 -31.85 10.13 -34.95
C GLY A 23 -31.25 11.54 -34.98
N VAL A 24 -32.03 12.60 -35.20
CA VAL A 24 -31.50 13.98 -35.28
C VAL A 24 -31.48 14.71 -33.94
N TYR A 25 -32.06 14.13 -32.88
CA TYR A 25 -32.25 14.80 -31.58
C TYR A 25 -31.31 14.29 -30.49
N GLY A 26 -30.14 13.78 -30.86
CA GLY A 26 -29.14 13.27 -29.93
C GLY A 26 -27.73 13.28 -30.54
N VAL A 27 -26.78 12.74 -29.79
CA VAL A 27 -25.36 12.66 -30.21
C VAL A 27 -25.18 11.70 -31.38
N GLU A 28 -25.89 10.57 -31.37
CA GLU A 28 -25.77 9.53 -32.38
C GLU A 28 -26.73 9.74 -33.57
N GLY A 29 -26.29 9.36 -34.77
CA GLY A 29 -27.11 9.26 -35.98
C GLY A 29 -27.77 7.88 -36.15
N SER A 30 -27.19 7.03 -36.99
CA SER A 30 -27.68 5.65 -37.19
C SER A 30 -27.60 4.84 -35.89
N LYS A 31 -28.73 4.29 -35.47
CA LYS A 31 -28.84 3.46 -34.25
C LYS A 31 -29.75 2.25 -34.49
N PRO A 32 -29.44 1.08 -33.91
CA PRO A 32 -30.24 -0.11 -34.12
C PRO A 32 -31.63 0.05 -33.49
N GLY A 33 -32.67 -0.43 -34.18
CA GLY A 33 -34.02 -0.47 -33.61
C GLY A 33 -34.19 -1.56 -32.54
N ALA A 34 -33.32 -2.57 -32.53
CA ALA A 34 -33.43 -3.73 -31.64
C ALA A 34 -33.37 -3.38 -30.13
N PRO A 35 -32.48 -2.51 -29.64
CA PRO A 35 -32.51 -2.07 -28.24
C PRO A 35 -33.82 -1.39 -27.84
N ALA A 36 -34.41 -0.57 -28.73
CA ALA A 36 -35.69 0.07 -28.44
C ALA A 36 -36.82 -0.97 -28.31
N VAL A 37 -36.84 -1.98 -29.17
CA VAL A 37 -37.78 -3.11 -29.08
C VAL A 37 -37.56 -3.94 -27.82
N ALA A 38 -36.30 -4.23 -27.46
CA ALA A 38 -35.97 -4.97 -26.24
C ALA A 38 -36.44 -4.24 -24.97
N THR A 39 -36.18 -2.93 -24.89
CA THR A 39 -36.65 -2.08 -23.78
C THR A 39 -38.17 -2.03 -23.75
N TRP A 40 -38.83 -1.81 -24.89
CA TRP A 40 -40.29 -1.76 -24.97
C TRP A 40 -40.92 -3.09 -24.52
N LEU A 41 -40.42 -4.22 -25.03
CA LEU A 41 -40.90 -5.54 -24.65
C LEU A 41 -40.74 -5.76 -23.14
N THR A 42 -39.58 -5.42 -22.58
CA THR A 42 -39.33 -5.54 -21.13
C THR A 42 -40.32 -4.68 -20.32
N HIS A 43 -40.58 -3.43 -20.74
CA HIS A 43 -41.56 -2.56 -20.09
C HIS A 43 -42.98 -3.12 -20.16
N GLN A 44 -43.38 -3.71 -21.29
CA GLN A 44 -44.70 -4.33 -21.44
C GLN A 44 -44.83 -5.63 -20.66
N SER A 45 -43.76 -6.43 -20.57
CA SER A 45 -43.77 -7.71 -19.87
C SER A 45 -43.70 -7.58 -18.36
N LEU A 46 -42.88 -6.66 -17.83
CA LEU A 46 -42.74 -6.45 -16.39
C LEU A 46 -43.75 -5.43 -15.85
N GLY A 47 -43.99 -4.33 -16.57
CA GLY A 47 -44.76 -3.19 -16.09
C GLY A 47 -43.88 -2.15 -15.39
N LEU A 48 -44.07 -0.87 -15.74
CA LEU A 48 -43.37 0.28 -15.15
C LEU A 48 -44.12 0.80 -13.91
N ASP A 49 -44.44 -0.10 -12.98
CA ASP A 49 -45.22 0.20 -11.79
C ASP A 49 -44.73 -0.62 -10.58
N ARG A 50 -45.49 -0.54 -9.48
CA ARG A 50 -45.13 -1.19 -8.21
C ARG A 50 -45.25 -2.71 -8.24
N GLU A 51 -46.15 -3.25 -9.07
CA GLU A 51 -46.39 -4.69 -9.16
C GLU A 51 -45.39 -5.36 -10.12
N GLY A 52 -44.87 -4.59 -11.07
CA GLY A 52 -43.83 -4.98 -12.01
C GLY A 52 -42.40 -4.72 -11.53
N TYR A 53 -41.74 -3.73 -12.13
CA TYR A 53 -40.38 -3.32 -11.77
C TYR A 53 -40.23 -2.99 -10.28
N GLY A 54 -41.25 -2.40 -9.64
CA GLY A 54 -41.21 -2.09 -8.21
C GLY A 54 -41.06 -3.34 -7.35
N ARG A 55 -41.76 -4.43 -7.69
CA ARG A 55 -41.63 -5.72 -7.01
C ARG A 55 -40.26 -6.33 -7.26
N LEU A 56 -39.82 -6.37 -8.53
CA LEU A 56 -38.53 -6.93 -8.92
C LEU A 56 -37.36 -6.24 -8.18
N LEU A 57 -37.34 -4.92 -8.18
CA LEU A 57 -36.32 -4.12 -7.50
C LEU A 57 -36.49 -4.20 -5.97
N GLY A 58 -37.71 -4.31 -5.47
CA GLY A 58 -37.99 -4.50 -4.05
C GLY A 58 -37.34 -5.76 -3.47
N GLU A 59 -37.39 -6.89 -4.19
CA GLU A 59 -36.73 -8.14 -3.78
C GLU A 59 -35.20 -7.99 -3.73
N ALA A 60 -34.62 -7.28 -4.71
CA ALA A 60 -33.19 -7.03 -4.76
C ALA A 60 -32.74 -6.05 -3.66
N ILE A 61 -33.53 -5.01 -3.35
CA ILE A 61 -33.30 -4.10 -2.20
C ILE A 61 -33.37 -4.87 -0.88
N PHE A 62 -34.38 -5.75 -0.71
CA PHE A 62 -34.51 -6.58 0.47
C PHE A 62 -33.29 -7.48 0.68
N SER A 63 -32.81 -8.14 -0.39
CA SER A 63 -31.59 -8.93 -0.35
C SER A 63 -30.35 -8.09 -0.03
N CYS A 64 -30.26 -6.88 -0.59
CA CYS A 64 -29.18 -5.93 -0.31
C CYS A 64 -29.14 -5.53 1.18
N ALA A 65 -30.30 -5.28 1.80
CA ALA A 65 -30.41 -4.94 3.22
C ALA A 65 -30.00 -6.12 4.13
N LYS A 66 -30.36 -7.36 3.76
CA LYS A 66 -29.90 -8.56 4.49
C LYS A 66 -28.39 -8.76 4.38
N LEU A 67 -27.80 -8.57 3.19
CA LEU A 67 -26.35 -8.61 3.03
C LEU A 67 -25.64 -7.52 3.83
N TYR A 68 -26.19 -6.30 3.86
CA TYR A 68 -25.68 -5.25 4.74
C TYR A 68 -25.66 -5.68 6.22
N CYS A 69 -26.71 -6.36 6.69
CA CYS A 69 -26.76 -6.87 8.06
C CYS A 69 -25.59 -7.83 8.37
N HIS A 70 -25.22 -8.67 7.40
CA HIS A 70 -24.05 -9.53 7.52
C HIS A 70 -22.76 -8.70 7.62
N TRP A 71 -22.54 -7.75 6.72
CA TRP A 71 -21.34 -6.88 6.75
C TRP A 71 -21.23 -6.08 8.04
N ALA A 72 -22.34 -5.53 8.54
CA ALA A 72 -22.39 -4.69 9.75
C ALA A 72 -22.17 -5.47 11.05
N THR A 73 -22.40 -6.79 11.05
CA THR A 73 -22.37 -7.63 12.25
C THR A 73 -21.36 -8.77 12.18
N MET A 74 -20.57 -8.83 11.10
CA MET A 74 -19.59 -9.89 10.86
C MET A 74 -18.57 -10.03 12.00
N THR A 75 -18.17 -8.92 12.62
CA THR A 75 -17.10 -8.92 13.62
C THR A 75 -17.63 -8.46 14.99
N PRO A 76 -17.22 -9.08 16.10
CA PRO A 76 -16.32 -10.22 16.20
C PRO A 76 -17.00 -11.56 15.88
N ARG A 77 -16.18 -12.58 15.59
CA ARG A 77 -16.61 -13.96 15.47
C ARG A 77 -16.90 -14.57 16.86
N PRO A 78 -17.78 -15.58 16.99
CA PRO A 78 -17.87 -16.38 18.21
C PRO A 78 -16.51 -16.99 18.57
N LYS A 79 -16.23 -17.17 19.88
CA LYS A 79 -14.96 -17.77 20.33
C LYS A 79 -14.92 -19.26 20.02
N ASP A 80 -13.86 -19.70 19.34
CA ASP A 80 -13.53 -21.08 18.98
C ASP A 80 -12.03 -21.18 18.61
N GLU A 81 -11.56 -22.36 18.22
CA GLU A 81 -10.16 -22.61 17.86
C GLU A 81 -9.89 -22.32 16.37
N HIS A 82 -9.39 -21.12 16.06
CA HIS A 82 -8.93 -20.74 14.72
C HIS A 82 -7.52 -20.15 14.77
N LYS A 83 -6.83 -20.18 13.63
CA LYS A 83 -5.48 -19.63 13.45
C LYS A 83 -5.43 -18.11 13.63
N VAL A 84 -6.51 -17.41 13.26
CA VAL A 84 -6.68 -15.96 13.43
C VAL A 84 -7.58 -15.69 14.65
N PRO A 85 -7.22 -14.77 15.55
CA PRO A 85 -8.07 -14.40 16.68
C PRO A 85 -9.47 -13.95 16.21
N ALA A 86 -10.51 -14.30 16.96
CA ALA A 86 -11.91 -14.09 16.58
C ALA A 86 -12.30 -12.61 16.34
N ASP A 87 -11.54 -11.67 16.87
CA ASP A 87 -11.73 -10.23 16.74
C ASP A 87 -10.62 -9.53 15.93
N ALA A 88 -9.74 -10.30 15.29
CA ALA A 88 -8.65 -9.74 14.48
C ALA A 88 -9.15 -9.13 13.17
N LEU A 89 -10.18 -9.70 12.53
CA LEU A 89 -10.83 -9.06 11.38
C LEU A 89 -11.79 -7.97 11.86
N ILE A 90 -11.79 -6.84 11.15
CA ILE A 90 -12.73 -5.74 11.33
C ILE A 90 -13.42 -5.50 9.99
N VAL A 91 -14.76 -5.46 9.98
CA VAL A 91 -15.55 -5.11 8.79
C VAL A 91 -16.48 -3.97 9.13
N VAL A 92 -16.41 -2.88 8.35
CA VAL A 92 -17.24 -1.70 8.58
C VAL A 92 -17.91 -1.29 7.27
N PRO A 93 -19.25 -1.27 7.21
CA PRO A 93 -19.96 -0.72 6.08
C PRO A 93 -19.93 0.81 6.10
N LEU A 94 -19.91 1.42 4.92
CA LEU A 94 -19.93 2.88 4.76
C LEU A 94 -21.15 3.50 5.44
N ILE A 95 -22.32 2.89 5.26
CA ILE A 95 -23.55 3.35 5.89
C ILE A 95 -23.56 2.93 7.35
N ARG A 96 -23.75 3.92 8.22
CA ARG A 96 -23.84 3.77 9.67
C ARG A 96 -25.12 3.06 10.09
N LEU A 97 -25.00 2.19 11.09
CA LEU A 97 -26.14 1.67 11.83
C LEU A 97 -26.95 2.82 12.47
N PRO A 98 -28.27 2.65 12.65
CA PRO A 98 -29.09 3.65 13.34
C PRO A 98 -28.52 4.11 14.69
N SER A 99 -28.00 3.20 15.51
CA SER A 99 -27.38 3.52 16.80
C SER A 99 -26.11 4.37 16.65
N GLU A 100 -25.29 4.14 15.62
CA GLU A 100 -24.11 4.96 15.33
C GLU A 100 -24.47 6.40 14.93
N ARG A 101 -25.65 6.60 14.32
CA ARG A 101 -26.13 7.94 13.91
C ARG A 101 -26.68 8.73 15.09
N THR A 102 -27.31 8.06 16.05
CA THR A 102 -27.99 8.68 17.19
C THR A 102 -27.17 8.67 18.48
N GLY A 103 -26.00 8.01 18.49
CA GLY A 103 -25.18 7.84 19.70
C GLY A 103 -25.72 6.78 20.66
N GLY A 104 -26.50 5.81 20.16
CA GLY A 104 -27.01 4.68 20.92
C GLY A 104 -26.00 3.54 21.08
N ASP A 105 -26.45 2.45 21.69
CA ASP A 105 -25.63 1.24 21.88
C ASP A 105 -25.47 0.45 20.57
N VAL A 106 -24.26 0.51 20.00
CA VAL A 106 -23.92 -0.11 18.72
C VAL A 106 -23.87 -1.62 18.82
N GLU A 107 -23.26 -2.17 19.88
CA GLU A 107 -23.12 -3.62 20.03
C GLU A 107 -24.45 -4.28 20.36
N ALA A 108 -25.30 -3.64 21.18
CA ALA A 108 -26.67 -4.14 21.41
C ALA A 108 -27.50 -4.17 20.11
N GLN A 109 -27.34 -3.18 19.22
CA GLN A 109 -28.02 -3.19 17.92
C GLN A 109 -27.47 -4.29 17.00
N LYS A 110 -26.14 -4.49 16.95
CA LYS A 110 -25.54 -5.61 16.19
C LYS A 110 -26.04 -6.96 16.69
N ASP A 111 -26.11 -7.16 18.00
CA ASP A 111 -26.64 -8.39 18.61
C ASP A 111 -28.11 -8.62 18.29
N TYR A 112 -28.91 -7.56 18.27
CA TYR A 112 -30.30 -7.64 17.84
C TYR A 112 -30.39 -8.06 16.36
N ILE A 113 -29.59 -7.48 15.47
CA ILE A 113 -29.55 -7.85 14.04
C ILE A 113 -29.16 -9.34 13.87
N ARG A 114 -28.13 -9.81 14.58
CA ARG A 114 -27.70 -11.22 14.53
C ARG A 114 -28.84 -12.18 14.92
N LYS A 115 -29.56 -11.87 16.00
CA LYS A 115 -30.61 -12.75 16.55
C LYS A 115 -31.93 -12.65 15.80
N GLU A 116 -32.34 -11.44 15.43
CA GLU A 116 -33.71 -11.15 14.97
C GLU A 116 -33.81 -10.87 13.47
N ILE A 117 -32.71 -10.88 12.71
CA ILE A 117 -32.74 -10.64 11.26
C ILE A 117 -32.02 -11.77 10.49
N LEU A 118 -30.73 -12.01 10.75
CA LEU A 118 -29.90 -12.84 9.88
C LEU A 118 -30.36 -14.31 9.79
N GLY A 119 -30.78 -14.91 10.92
CA GLY A 119 -31.20 -16.31 11.00
C GLY A 119 -32.69 -16.56 10.75
N ARG A 120 -33.47 -15.54 10.38
CA ARG A 120 -34.93 -15.66 10.28
C ARG A 120 -35.39 -15.91 8.85
N ASP A 121 -36.39 -16.78 8.72
CA ASP A 121 -37.15 -16.92 7.48
C ASP A 121 -37.79 -15.58 7.07
N ASN A 122 -37.88 -15.35 5.76
CA ASN A 122 -38.32 -14.06 5.20
C ASN A 122 -39.75 -13.70 5.62
N LYS A 123 -40.66 -14.69 5.71
CA LYS A 123 -42.04 -14.45 6.14
C LYS A 123 -42.07 -14.05 7.62
N ALA A 124 -41.36 -14.78 8.47
CA ALA A 124 -41.28 -14.49 9.89
C ALA A 124 -40.65 -13.12 10.17
N LEU A 125 -39.66 -12.70 9.37
CA LEU A 125 -39.03 -11.39 9.45
C LEU A 125 -39.99 -10.27 9.04
N PHE A 126 -40.77 -10.46 7.97
CA PHE A 126 -41.77 -9.49 7.52
C PHE A 126 -42.91 -9.29 8.54
N GLU A 127 -43.35 -10.38 9.19
CA GLU A 127 -44.41 -10.32 10.21
C GLU A 127 -43.96 -9.65 11.51
N ASP A 128 -42.65 -9.62 11.80
CA ASP A 128 -42.09 -8.91 12.94
C ASP A 128 -41.94 -7.41 12.65
N LYS A 129 -42.92 -6.63 13.11
CA LYS A 129 -42.96 -5.17 12.89
C LYS A 129 -41.71 -4.44 13.41
N LYS A 130 -41.06 -4.94 14.47
CA LYS A 130 -39.89 -4.29 15.05
C LYS A 130 -38.65 -4.57 14.21
N ALA A 131 -38.41 -5.84 13.87
CA ALA A 131 -37.29 -6.25 13.02
C ALA A 131 -37.43 -5.67 11.61
N TRP A 132 -38.64 -5.70 11.04
CA TRP A 132 -38.93 -5.11 9.73
C TRP A 132 -38.67 -3.61 9.68
N LYS A 133 -39.16 -2.86 10.69
CA LYS A 133 -38.91 -1.41 10.77
C LYS A 133 -37.41 -1.12 10.82
N LEU A 134 -36.66 -1.89 11.62
CA LEU A 134 -35.21 -1.73 11.68
C LEU A 134 -34.59 -2.04 10.30
N LEU A 135 -34.93 -3.16 9.67
CA LEU A 135 -34.39 -3.56 8.37
C LEU A 135 -34.54 -2.47 7.30
N CYS A 136 -35.69 -1.77 7.27
CA CYS A 136 -35.94 -0.64 6.37
C CYS A 136 -35.03 0.58 6.61
N GLU A 137 -34.32 0.65 7.74
CA GLU A 137 -33.37 1.71 8.08
C GLU A 137 -31.90 1.28 7.90
N LEU A 138 -31.64 0.03 7.46
CA LEU A 138 -30.31 -0.56 7.30
C LEU A 138 -29.89 -0.59 5.81
N GLY A 139 -28.59 -0.42 5.54
CA GLY A 139 -28.04 -0.48 4.18
C GLY A 139 -28.02 0.86 3.45
N GLY A 140 -27.56 0.81 2.19
CA GLY A 140 -27.57 1.96 1.29
C GLY A 140 -28.98 2.35 0.85
N ASP A 141 -29.10 3.55 0.30
CA ASP A 141 -30.37 4.09 -0.21
C ASP A 141 -30.96 3.22 -1.34
N LEU A 142 -30.07 2.56 -2.10
CA LEU A 142 -30.38 1.63 -3.18
C LEU A 142 -29.52 0.36 -3.02
N MET A 143 -29.44 -0.46 -4.07
CA MET A 143 -28.91 -1.83 -4.03
C MET A 143 -27.37 -1.95 -4.05
N ILE A 144 -26.66 -1.02 -3.40
CA ILE A 144 -25.19 -0.96 -3.39
C ILE A 144 -24.69 -0.83 -1.96
N ASN A 145 -24.01 -1.87 -1.48
CA ASN A 145 -23.33 -1.89 -0.19
C ASN A 145 -21.84 -1.64 -0.40
N ALA A 146 -21.34 -0.50 0.07
CA ALA A 146 -19.90 -0.23 0.20
C ALA A 146 -19.43 -0.56 1.62
N PHE A 147 -18.31 -1.26 1.76
CA PHE A 147 -17.70 -1.60 3.04
C PHE A 147 -16.19 -1.77 2.91
N ALA A 148 -15.46 -1.64 4.01
CA ALA A 148 -14.02 -1.84 4.03
C ALA A 148 -13.65 -2.75 5.21
N THR A 149 -12.52 -3.42 5.05
CA THR A 149 -11.94 -4.28 6.08
C THR A 149 -10.69 -3.65 6.69
N ASN A 150 -10.44 -3.95 7.95
CA ASN A 150 -9.18 -3.66 8.65
C ASN A 150 -8.86 -4.84 9.57
N PHE A 151 -7.77 -4.76 10.31
CA PHE A 151 -7.33 -5.85 11.16
C PHE A 151 -6.71 -5.37 12.48
N LYS A 152 -6.54 -6.30 13.43
CA LYS A 152 -5.77 -6.10 14.66
C LYS A 152 -4.46 -6.86 14.65
N ILE A 153 -3.47 -6.31 15.34
CA ILE A 153 -2.19 -6.94 15.64
C ILE A 153 -2.12 -7.06 17.17
N GLY A 154 -2.34 -8.27 17.70
CA GLY A 154 -2.64 -8.42 19.12
C GLY A 154 -3.96 -7.71 19.46
N ASP A 155 -3.94 -6.83 20.47
CA ASP A 155 -5.11 -6.05 20.89
C ASP A 155 -5.25 -4.71 20.16
N GLU A 156 -4.23 -4.31 19.39
CA GLU A 156 -4.17 -3.01 18.73
C GLU A 156 -4.77 -3.06 17.32
N VAL A 157 -5.63 -2.10 17.00
CA VAL A 157 -6.19 -1.95 15.65
C VAL A 157 -5.11 -1.34 14.74
N ASN A 158 -4.93 -1.90 13.54
CA ASN A 158 -4.07 -1.31 12.53
C ASN A 158 -4.51 0.14 12.22
N GLN A 159 -3.56 1.07 12.27
CA GLN A 159 -3.76 2.49 11.98
C GLN A 159 -3.18 2.91 10.62
N ASP A 160 -2.48 2.01 9.92
CA ASP A 160 -1.86 2.26 8.63
C ASP A 160 -2.86 2.01 7.49
N VAL A 161 -3.18 3.07 6.72
CA VAL A 161 -4.13 3.00 5.60
C VAL A 161 -3.58 2.14 4.46
N GLY A 162 -2.28 2.15 4.21
CA GLY A 162 -1.64 1.32 3.19
C GLY A 162 -1.83 -0.18 3.46
N GLU A 163 -1.72 -0.59 4.72
CA GLU A 163 -1.94 -1.98 5.11
C GLU A 163 -3.42 -2.39 5.11
N ALA A 164 -4.33 -1.46 5.42
CA ALA A 164 -5.76 -1.69 5.21
C ALA A 164 -6.07 -1.82 3.71
N ASN A 165 -5.47 -0.99 2.85
CA ASN A 165 -5.63 -1.07 1.40
C ASN A 165 -5.08 -2.38 0.84
N TYR A 166 -3.92 -2.85 1.34
CA TYR A 166 -3.37 -4.16 1.01
C TYR A 166 -4.38 -5.28 1.30
N LEU A 167 -5.00 -5.28 2.49
CA LEU A 167 -6.01 -6.27 2.86
C LEU A 167 -7.21 -6.23 1.92
N ASN A 168 -7.79 -5.05 1.69
CA ASN A 168 -8.97 -4.90 0.83
C ASN A 168 -8.66 -5.29 -0.62
N GLN A 169 -7.49 -4.92 -1.14
CA GLN A 169 -7.04 -5.29 -2.48
C GLN A 169 -6.84 -6.80 -2.63
N TRP A 170 -6.24 -7.43 -1.62
CA TRP A 170 -6.04 -8.88 -1.63
C TRP A 170 -7.37 -9.64 -1.55
N ILE A 171 -8.31 -9.19 -0.72
CA ILE A 171 -9.66 -9.79 -0.67
C ILE A 171 -10.35 -9.64 -2.03
N PHE A 172 -10.26 -8.46 -2.64
CA PHE A 172 -10.81 -8.22 -3.98
C PHE A 172 -10.19 -9.16 -5.02
N SER A 173 -8.87 -9.36 -5.05
CA SER A 173 -8.23 -10.23 -6.03
C SER A 173 -8.65 -11.70 -5.89
N LYS A 174 -8.95 -12.15 -4.67
CA LYS A 174 -9.47 -13.51 -4.42
C LYS A 174 -10.98 -13.65 -4.67
N LEU A 175 -11.72 -12.55 -4.77
CA LEU A 175 -13.18 -12.50 -4.99
C LEU A 175 -13.56 -11.74 -6.27
N SER A 176 -12.66 -11.73 -7.24
CA SER A 176 -12.89 -11.15 -8.57
C SER A 176 -12.15 -11.94 -9.65
N VAL A 177 -12.41 -11.60 -10.90
CA VAL A 177 -11.70 -12.10 -12.08
C VAL A 177 -11.21 -10.87 -12.83
N SER A 178 -9.89 -10.69 -12.83
CA SER A 178 -9.23 -9.47 -13.32
C SER A 178 -8.12 -9.76 -14.34
N SER A 179 -7.76 -11.04 -14.50
CA SER A 179 -6.76 -11.52 -15.44
C SER A 179 -7.19 -12.83 -16.10
N GLU A 180 -6.55 -13.18 -17.22
CA GLU A 180 -6.78 -14.47 -17.90
C GLU A 180 -6.33 -15.68 -17.08
N LYS A 181 -5.46 -15.48 -16.08
CA LYS A 181 -5.00 -16.52 -15.16
C LYS A 181 -6.04 -16.87 -14.09
N ASP A 182 -7.06 -16.03 -13.89
CA ASP A 182 -8.04 -16.21 -12.84
C ASP A 182 -9.06 -17.31 -13.19
N VAL A 183 -9.19 -18.29 -12.30
CA VAL A 183 -10.13 -19.41 -12.48
C VAL A 183 -11.49 -19.07 -11.87
N VAL A 184 -12.49 -18.76 -12.71
CA VAL A 184 -13.85 -18.36 -12.30
C VAL A 184 -14.48 -19.32 -11.29
N LYS A 185 -14.36 -20.64 -11.51
CA LYS A 185 -14.97 -21.68 -10.65
C LYS A 185 -14.40 -21.74 -9.23
N GLU A 186 -13.26 -21.11 -8.98
CA GLU A 186 -12.61 -21.08 -7.65
C GLU A 186 -13.02 -19.86 -6.83
N ARG A 187 -13.79 -18.93 -7.40
CA ARG A 187 -14.27 -17.72 -6.74
C ARG A 187 -15.61 -18.02 -6.05
N PRO A 188 -15.69 -18.01 -4.71
CA PRO A 188 -16.93 -18.37 -4.00
C PRO A 188 -18.01 -17.27 -4.09
N LEU A 189 -17.58 -16.02 -4.30
CA LEU A 189 -18.46 -14.90 -4.62
C LEU A 189 -17.68 -13.85 -5.43
N PHE A 190 -18.41 -12.89 -5.98
CA PHE A 190 -17.85 -11.77 -6.75
C PHE A 190 -18.15 -10.44 -6.07
N LEU A 191 -17.09 -9.68 -5.81
CA LEU A 191 -17.16 -8.29 -5.35
C LEU A 191 -16.51 -7.38 -6.38
N THR A 192 -16.90 -6.11 -6.36
CA THR A 192 -16.14 -5.04 -7.01
C THR A 192 -15.37 -4.26 -5.95
N SER A 193 -14.43 -3.44 -6.38
CA SER A 193 -13.65 -2.58 -5.50
C SER A 193 -13.46 -1.21 -6.14
N SER A 194 -13.31 -0.19 -5.30
CA SER A 194 -13.03 1.19 -5.71
C SER A 194 -12.23 1.85 -4.59
N GLU A 195 -11.86 3.11 -4.80
CA GLU A 195 -11.08 3.91 -3.86
C GLU A 195 -11.82 5.21 -3.50
N PHE A 196 -11.77 5.56 -2.22
CA PHE A 196 -12.19 6.86 -1.72
C PHE A 196 -10.98 7.78 -1.65
N GLY A 197 -10.91 8.72 -2.61
CA GLY A 197 -9.89 9.77 -2.61
C GLY A 197 -10.12 10.81 -1.51
N GLU A 198 -9.06 11.31 -0.87
CA GLU A 198 -9.15 12.32 0.20
C GLU A 198 -9.84 13.60 -0.26
N GLU A 199 -9.45 14.16 -1.41
CA GLU A 199 -10.05 15.38 -1.97
C GLU A 199 -11.55 15.21 -2.33
N PRO A 200 -11.95 14.22 -3.17
CA PRO A 200 -13.35 14.11 -3.59
C PRO A 200 -14.32 13.71 -2.47
N TYR A 201 -13.87 12.95 -1.46
CA TYR A 201 -14.76 12.44 -0.41
C TYR A 201 -14.67 13.18 0.93
N GLY A 202 -13.55 13.86 1.19
CA GLY A 202 -13.33 14.70 2.37
C GLY A 202 -13.88 14.09 3.66
N ARG A 203 -14.79 14.82 4.31
CA ARG A 203 -15.37 14.46 5.61
C ARG A 203 -16.09 13.11 5.65
N CYS A 204 -16.61 12.64 4.51
CA CYS A 204 -17.23 11.31 4.40
C CYS A 204 -16.18 10.23 4.66
N LEU A 205 -15.04 10.33 3.97
CA LEU A 205 -13.93 9.41 4.12
C LEU A 205 -13.28 9.52 5.51
N GLU A 206 -13.09 10.73 6.04
CA GLU A 206 -12.57 10.93 7.40
C GLU A 206 -13.40 10.16 8.44
N THR A 207 -14.73 10.30 8.38
CA THR A 207 -15.65 9.60 9.27
C THR A 207 -15.54 8.08 9.09
N PHE A 208 -15.38 7.62 7.85
CA PHE A 208 -15.28 6.20 7.55
C PHE A 208 -13.96 5.59 8.06
N LYS A 209 -12.83 6.27 7.87
CA LYS A 209 -11.51 5.88 8.41
C LYS A 209 -11.55 5.76 9.94
N LEU A 210 -12.13 6.75 10.63
CA LEU A 210 -12.27 6.73 12.09
C LEU A 210 -13.10 5.54 12.58
N ARG A 211 -14.21 5.20 11.90
CA ARG A 211 -15.05 4.04 12.23
C ARG A 211 -14.32 2.71 12.00
N LEU A 212 -13.44 2.67 11.00
CA LEU A 212 -12.59 1.52 10.69
C LEU A 212 -11.38 1.39 11.65
N GLY A 213 -11.18 2.38 12.53
CA GLY A 213 -10.05 2.42 13.46
C GLY A 213 -8.76 3.00 12.88
N LEU A 214 -8.80 3.47 11.63
CA LEU A 214 -7.70 4.16 10.95
C LEU A 214 -7.62 5.61 11.44
N LYS A 215 -6.94 5.79 12.57
CA LYS A 215 -6.79 7.06 13.26
C LYS A 215 -5.36 7.25 13.71
N THR A 216 -4.94 8.50 13.83
CA THR A 216 -3.69 8.91 14.48
C THR A 216 -4.00 9.88 15.62
N THR A 217 -3.09 9.99 16.57
CA THR A 217 -3.19 10.94 17.68
C THR A 217 -2.04 11.92 17.57
N ASP A 218 -2.33 13.22 17.48
CA ASP A 218 -1.29 14.24 17.45
C ASP A 218 -0.65 14.46 18.83
N GLU A 219 0.45 15.23 18.89
CA GLU A 219 1.17 15.52 20.13
C GLU A 219 0.31 16.17 21.23
N LYS A 220 -0.84 16.78 20.84
CA LYS A 220 -1.79 17.41 21.75
C LYS A 220 -2.90 16.47 22.20
N GLY A 221 -2.87 15.20 21.76
CA GLY A 221 -3.86 14.18 22.10
C GLY A 221 -5.11 14.21 21.24
N ASN A 222 -5.16 14.98 20.14
CA ASN A 222 -6.33 15.02 19.27
C ASN A 222 -6.32 13.83 18.30
N VAL A 223 -7.46 13.14 18.22
CA VAL A 223 -7.65 12.04 17.26
C VAL A 223 -8.00 12.59 15.89
N LYS A 224 -7.23 12.19 14.88
CA LYS A 224 -7.44 12.52 13.47
C LYS A 224 -7.53 11.24 12.64
N PRO A 225 -8.22 11.25 11.49
CA PRO A 225 -8.17 10.12 10.56
C PRO A 225 -6.74 9.93 10.05
N SER A 226 -6.31 8.68 9.86
CA SER A 226 -5.02 8.39 9.21
C SER A 226 -5.01 8.92 7.77
N ARG A 227 -3.87 9.42 7.30
CA ARG A 227 -3.70 9.96 5.94
C ARG A 227 -3.81 8.86 4.87
N GLY A 228 -4.30 9.23 3.70
CA GLY A 228 -4.28 8.43 2.48
C GLY A 228 -5.65 8.01 2.01
N ASP A 229 -5.72 7.69 0.72
CA ASP A 229 -6.91 7.18 0.06
C ASP A 229 -7.26 5.78 0.59
N LEU A 230 -8.55 5.46 0.67
CA LEU A 230 -9.01 4.19 1.23
C LEU A 230 -9.66 3.32 0.15
N ARG A 231 -9.06 2.16 -0.10
CA ARG A 231 -9.67 1.12 -0.92
C ARG A 231 -10.77 0.42 -0.14
N PHE A 232 -11.88 0.19 -0.82
CA PHE A 232 -13.06 -0.45 -0.25
C PHE A 232 -13.65 -1.48 -1.22
N LEU A 233 -14.50 -2.34 -0.67
CA LEU A 233 -15.21 -3.40 -1.37
C LEU A 233 -16.66 -2.98 -1.59
N VAL A 234 -17.22 -3.44 -2.71
CA VAL A 234 -18.57 -3.11 -3.14
C VAL A 234 -19.33 -4.38 -3.47
N ASN A 235 -20.51 -4.50 -2.86
CA ASN A 235 -21.50 -5.51 -3.15
C ASN A 235 -22.73 -4.85 -3.78
N VAL A 236 -22.88 -5.00 -5.10
CA VAL A 236 -24.09 -4.61 -5.84
C VAL A 236 -25.04 -5.81 -5.88
N THR A 237 -26.29 -5.62 -5.44
CA THR A 237 -27.27 -6.71 -5.38
C THR A 237 -28.38 -6.50 -6.40
N MET A 238 -28.31 -7.19 -7.54
CA MET A 238 -29.36 -7.14 -8.58
C MET A 238 -30.15 -8.45 -8.69
N SER A 239 -29.73 -9.49 -7.98
CA SER A 239 -30.40 -10.78 -7.98
C SER A 239 -31.78 -10.66 -7.31
N PRO A 240 -32.88 -10.99 -8.01
CA PRO A 240 -34.22 -11.00 -7.41
C PRO A 240 -34.57 -12.36 -6.81
N TRP A 241 -33.65 -13.33 -6.84
CA TRP A 241 -33.91 -14.67 -6.33
C TRP A 241 -33.99 -14.66 -4.81
N PRO A 242 -34.98 -15.35 -4.21
CA PRO A 242 -35.19 -15.31 -2.77
C PRO A 242 -33.96 -15.86 -2.07
N THR A 243 -33.26 -14.97 -1.38
CA THR A 243 -32.07 -15.28 -0.61
C THR A 243 -32.47 -16.04 0.65
N SER A 244 -32.38 -17.38 0.61
CA SER A 244 -32.55 -18.16 1.82
C SER A 244 -31.50 -17.71 2.86
N PRO A 245 -31.84 -17.66 4.15
CA PRO A 245 -30.88 -17.35 5.20
C PRO A 245 -29.61 -18.19 5.11
N ASP A 246 -29.77 -19.48 4.79
CA ASP A 246 -28.67 -20.44 4.65
C ASP A 246 -27.73 -20.10 3.50
N PHE A 247 -28.28 -19.74 2.33
CA PHE A 247 -27.46 -19.37 1.16
C PHE A 247 -26.64 -18.11 1.41
N MET A 248 -27.26 -17.06 1.96
CA MET A 248 -26.53 -15.82 2.29
C MET A 248 -25.48 -16.05 3.37
N SER A 249 -25.82 -16.81 4.41
CA SER A 249 -24.89 -17.13 5.49
C SER A 249 -23.68 -17.90 4.96
N ALA A 250 -23.90 -18.90 4.10
CA ALA A 250 -22.81 -19.65 3.47
C ALA A 250 -21.91 -18.76 2.61
N MET A 251 -22.50 -17.91 1.75
CA MET A 251 -21.75 -16.99 0.90
C MET A 251 -20.91 -15.98 1.71
N VAL A 252 -21.49 -15.43 2.78
CA VAL A 252 -20.81 -14.48 3.68
C VAL A 252 -19.71 -15.18 4.49
N GLU A 253 -19.90 -16.44 4.85
CA GLU A 253 -18.87 -17.24 5.52
C GLU A 253 -17.69 -17.52 4.59
N ASP A 254 -17.93 -17.75 3.29
CA ASP A 254 -16.84 -17.87 2.32
C ASP A 254 -16.08 -16.55 2.13
N PHE A 255 -16.77 -15.40 2.16
CA PHE A 255 -16.09 -14.10 2.26
C PHE A 255 -15.19 -14.04 3.49
N ARG A 256 -15.71 -14.44 4.67
CA ARG A 256 -14.94 -14.38 5.92
C ARG A 256 -13.66 -15.21 5.82
N LYS A 257 -13.73 -16.45 5.34
CA LYS A 257 -12.56 -17.33 5.18
C LYS A 257 -11.48 -16.67 4.32
N VAL A 258 -11.88 -16.01 3.24
CA VAL A 258 -10.96 -15.23 2.42
C VAL A 258 -10.39 -14.06 3.24
N ALA A 259 -11.23 -13.21 3.82
CA ALA A 259 -10.79 -12.07 4.61
C ALA A 259 -9.82 -12.44 5.76
N GLU A 260 -10.06 -13.55 6.45
CA GLU A 260 -9.18 -14.06 7.52
C GLU A 260 -7.82 -14.54 6.98
N ARG A 261 -7.78 -15.20 5.82
CA ARG A 261 -6.50 -15.47 5.13
C ARG A 261 -5.77 -14.18 4.76
N GLY A 262 -6.50 -13.14 4.37
CA GLY A 262 -5.94 -11.81 4.15
C GLY A 262 -5.33 -11.23 5.42
N VAL A 263 -6.02 -11.36 6.56
CA VAL A 263 -5.51 -10.94 7.87
C VAL A 263 -4.23 -11.70 8.23
N GLU A 264 -4.13 -13.01 7.98
CA GLU A 264 -2.87 -13.76 8.21
C GLU A 264 -1.68 -13.14 7.46
N ARG A 265 -1.90 -12.71 6.21
CA ARG A 265 -0.87 -12.03 5.41
C ARG A 265 -0.49 -10.69 6.02
N CYS A 266 -1.47 -9.90 6.43
CA CYS A 266 -1.23 -8.64 7.13
C CYS A 266 -0.45 -8.86 8.43
N LEU A 267 -0.71 -9.93 9.18
CA LEU A 267 0.04 -10.28 10.38
C LEU A 267 1.50 -10.63 10.07
N ILE A 268 1.78 -11.38 9.00
CA ILE A 268 3.16 -11.66 8.54
C ILE A 268 3.89 -10.36 8.22
N ARG A 269 3.25 -9.44 7.50
CA ARG A 269 3.83 -8.15 7.10
C ARG A 269 4.09 -7.21 8.28
N ASN A 270 3.23 -7.22 9.30
CA ASN A 270 3.20 -6.15 10.32
C ASN A 270 3.60 -6.57 11.73
N THR A 271 3.77 -7.87 12.01
CA THR A 271 4.19 -8.32 13.35
C THR A 271 5.68 -8.09 13.53
N ARG A 272 6.03 -7.12 14.39
CA ARG A 272 7.43 -6.83 14.70
C ARG A 272 8.06 -7.91 15.55
N THR A 273 9.04 -8.61 14.98
CA THR A 273 9.76 -9.73 15.60
C THR A 273 11.28 -9.54 15.46
N PRO A 274 12.09 -10.14 16.35
CA PRO A 274 13.54 -10.15 16.19
C PRO A 274 13.97 -10.72 14.83
N ASP A 275 14.90 -10.06 14.13
CA ASP A 275 15.36 -10.49 12.81
C ASP A 275 16.85 -10.19 12.55
N ILE A 276 17.35 -10.65 11.40
CA ILE A 276 18.67 -10.29 10.88
C ILE A 276 18.52 -9.05 10.00
N HIS A 277 19.23 -7.99 10.35
CA HIS A 277 19.25 -6.70 9.67
C HIS A 277 20.59 -6.53 8.95
N GLY A 278 20.53 -6.46 7.62
CA GLY A 278 21.69 -6.22 6.76
C GLY A 278 21.93 -4.73 6.55
N PHE A 279 23.19 -4.36 6.40
CA PHE A 279 23.61 -3.00 6.06
C PHE A 279 24.68 -3.03 4.98
N VAL A 280 24.51 -2.24 3.93
CA VAL A 280 25.51 -2.01 2.89
C VAL A 280 26.64 -1.15 3.45
N VAL A 281 27.89 -1.57 3.23
CA VAL A 281 29.09 -0.89 3.72
C VAL A 281 29.60 0.13 2.70
N GLN A 282 29.84 1.37 3.14
CA GLN A 282 30.38 2.46 2.32
C GLN A 282 31.56 3.16 3.01
N GLY A 283 32.59 3.53 2.24
CA GLY A 283 33.76 4.28 2.71
C GLY A 283 34.93 3.41 3.18
N LEU A 284 36.16 3.93 3.04
CA LEU A 284 37.39 3.24 3.41
C LEU A 284 38.07 3.85 4.63
N GLU A 285 37.95 5.17 4.82
CA GLU A 285 38.53 5.86 5.98
C GLU A 285 37.56 5.85 7.17
N THR A 286 36.40 6.47 6.99
CA THR A 286 35.26 6.35 7.91
C THR A 286 34.21 5.48 7.25
N VAL A 287 33.70 4.48 7.98
CA VAL A 287 32.76 3.51 7.43
C VAL A 287 31.32 3.88 7.79
N TYR A 288 30.46 3.84 6.78
CA TYR A 288 29.03 4.06 6.87
C TYR A 288 28.29 2.76 6.52
N PHE A 289 27.13 2.57 7.15
CA PHE A 289 26.33 1.37 7.04
C PHE A 289 24.89 1.76 6.74
N THR A 290 24.43 1.44 5.53
CA THR A 290 23.08 1.75 5.04
C THR A 290 22.20 0.52 5.17
N HIS A 291 21.16 0.59 6.00
CA HIS A 291 20.24 -0.52 6.25
C HIS A 291 19.55 -0.96 4.95
N ILE A 292 19.44 -2.26 4.71
CA ILE A 292 18.67 -2.83 3.61
C ILE A 292 17.20 -2.76 3.98
N ALA A 293 16.51 -1.73 3.46
CA ALA A 293 15.16 -1.37 3.87
C ALA A 293 14.11 -2.13 3.05
N MET A 294 12.93 -2.37 3.61
CA MET A 294 11.81 -2.99 2.90
C MET A 294 10.49 -2.28 3.22
N PHE A 295 9.76 -1.82 2.21
CA PHE A 295 8.47 -1.13 2.39
C PHE A 295 7.40 -2.04 2.99
N ASN A 296 7.49 -3.33 2.73
CA ASN A 296 6.40 -4.26 2.93
C ASN A 296 6.54 -5.12 4.20
N MET A 297 7.68 -5.07 4.90
CA MET A 297 7.96 -5.84 6.11
C MET A 297 8.26 -4.93 7.29
N ALA A 298 7.40 -4.92 8.32
CA ALA A 298 7.49 -3.97 9.43
C ALA A 298 8.80 -4.02 10.23
N ASN A 299 9.51 -5.15 10.22
CA ASN A 299 10.86 -5.27 10.79
C ASN A 299 11.89 -4.36 10.08
N HIS A 300 11.69 -4.10 8.79
CA HIS A 300 12.66 -3.43 7.90
C HIS A 300 12.13 -2.12 7.30
N ARG A 301 10.97 -1.61 7.77
CA ARG A 301 10.35 -0.34 7.34
C ARG A 301 11.06 0.89 7.89
N LYS A 302 12.38 0.96 7.72
CA LYS A 302 13.22 2.06 8.16
C LYS A 302 14.38 2.27 7.21
N GLN A 303 14.54 3.49 6.72
CA GLN A 303 15.75 3.92 6.05
C GLN A 303 16.71 4.47 7.10
N LEU A 304 17.84 3.78 7.29
CA LEU A 304 18.78 4.05 8.38
C LEU A 304 20.21 4.04 7.83
N VAL A 305 20.95 5.12 8.07
CA VAL A 305 22.39 5.21 7.81
C VAL A 305 23.09 5.50 9.11
N ILE A 306 24.06 4.66 9.47
CA ILE A 306 24.93 4.87 10.64
C ILE A 306 26.39 4.98 10.22
N ALA A 307 27.14 5.84 10.88
CA ALA A 307 28.61 5.85 10.84
C ALA A 307 29.14 5.10 12.05
N ALA A 308 30.12 4.22 11.88
CA ALA A 308 30.74 3.50 12.99
C ALA A 308 32.14 2.99 12.66
N ASP A 309 32.90 2.69 13.71
CA ASP A 309 34.23 2.11 13.58
C ASP A 309 34.15 0.58 13.56
N LEU A 310 34.85 -0.02 12.59
CA LEU A 310 35.21 -1.43 12.60
C LEU A 310 36.46 -1.63 13.48
N PRO A 311 36.62 -2.79 14.16
CA PRO A 311 37.89 -3.12 14.80
C PRO A 311 39.05 -3.10 13.80
N THR A 312 40.24 -2.72 14.26
CA THR A 312 41.39 -2.42 13.39
C THR A 312 41.74 -3.54 12.40
N ASP A 313 41.69 -4.80 12.86
CA ASP A 313 41.93 -6.00 12.06
C ASP A 313 40.84 -6.22 11.01
N VAL A 314 39.58 -6.07 11.40
CA VAL A 314 38.41 -6.17 10.51
C VAL A 314 38.46 -5.07 9.44
N HIS A 315 38.77 -3.83 9.84
CA HIS A 315 38.88 -2.69 8.93
C HIS A 315 40.01 -2.85 7.92
N ALA A 316 41.17 -3.35 8.37
CA ALA A 316 42.30 -3.64 7.49
C ALA A 316 41.93 -4.72 6.46
N ARG A 317 41.25 -5.78 6.89
CA ARG A 317 40.79 -6.86 6.01
C ARG A 317 39.73 -6.40 5.02
N TYR A 318 38.78 -5.58 5.46
CA TYR A 318 37.79 -4.94 4.59
C TYR A 318 38.47 -4.11 3.49
N LYS A 319 39.43 -3.24 3.86
CA LYS A 319 40.20 -2.44 2.89
C LYS A 319 40.98 -3.30 1.90
N GLU A 320 41.59 -4.39 2.37
CA GLU A 320 42.30 -5.33 1.50
C GLU A 320 41.35 -5.98 0.48
N GLU A 321 40.16 -6.42 0.92
CA GLU A 321 39.16 -7.04 0.05
C GLU A 321 38.57 -6.04 -0.97
N CYS A 322 38.31 -4.79 -0.57
CA CYS A 322 37.94 -3.71 -1.49
C CYS A 322 39.02 -3.46 -2.54
N GLY A 323 40.30 -3.50 -2.15
CA GLY A 323 41.43 -3.35 -3.08
C GLY A 323 41.54 -4.50 -4.09
N LYS A 324 41.27 -5.74 -3.66
CA LYS A 324 41.29 -6.94 -4.51
C LYS A 324 40.09 -7.01 -5.47
N ASN A 325 38.94 -6.47 -5.07
CA ASN A 325 37.69 -6.58 -5.81
C ASN A 325 37.06 -5.20 -6.07
N PRO A 326 37.60 -4.38 -6.99
CA PRO A 326 37.01 -3.09 -7.34
C PRO A 326 35.56 -3.24 -7.84
N GLY A 327 34.66 -2.35 -7.42
CA GLY A 327 33.24 -2.36 -7.78
C GLY A 327 32.36 -3.36 -7.01
N GLN A 328 32.96 -4.23 -6.18
CA GLN A 328 32.22 -5.12 -5.31
C GLN A 328 31.68 -4.37 -4.08
N PHE A 329 30.38 -4.55 -3.79
CA PHE A 329 29.79 -4.09 -2.53
C PHE A 329 29.91 -5.16 -1.43
N TYR A 330 29.88 -4.71 -0.19
CA TYR A 330 29.96 -5.56 1.00
C TYR A 330 28.80 -5.22 1.93
N THR A 331 28.41 -6.18 2.77
CA THR A 331 27.36 -5.97 3.77
C THR A 331 27.83 -6.41 5.14
N ILE A 332 27.33 -5.77 6.20
CA ILE A 332 27.35 -6.32 7.55
C ILE A 332 25.95 -6.73 7.98
N ALA A 333 25.84 -7.73 8.85
CA ALA A 333 24.57 -8.10 9.47
C ALA A 333 24.77 -8.53 10.93
N ASN A 334 23.79 -8.27 11.80
CA ASN A 334 23.81 -8.81 13.16
C ASN A 334 23.70 -10.34 13.12
N THR A 335 24.46 -11.04 13.97
CA THR A 335 24.51 -12.52 13.95
C THR A 335 23.39 -13.17 14.75
N LYS A 336 22.75 -12.43 15.66
CA LYS A 336 21.60 -12.88 16.45
C LYS A 336 20.39 -12.07 16.10
N LYS A 337 19.25 -12.74 15.89
CA LYS A 337 17.97 -12.07 15.64
C LYS A 337 17.61 -11.12 16.77
N GLU A 338 17.39 -9.86 16.42
CA GLU A 338 17.04 -8.78 17.34
C GLU A 338 16.20 -7.75 16.59
N LYS A 339 15.42 -6.90 17.27
CA LYS A 339 14.67 -5.85 16.58
C LYS A 339 15.60 -4.71 16.20
N LEU A 340 15.37 -4.08 15.05
CA LEU A 340 16.19 -2.96 14.58
C LEU A 340 16.27 -1.82 15.61
N GLU A 341 15.15 -1.47 16.26
CA GLU A 341 15.13 -0.45 17.31
C GLU A 341 15.99 -0.81 18.53
N ASP A 342 16.03 -2.09 18.91
CA ASP A 342 16.80 -2.58 20.04
C ASP A 342 18.30 -2.60 19.70
N ILE A 343 18.65 -3.04 18.48
CA ILE A 343 20.02 -2.97 17.95
C ILE A 343 20.50 -1.52 17.97
N LEU A 344 19.73 -0.59 17.39
CA LEU A 344 20.11 0.81 17.33
C LEU A 344 20.28 1.42 18.73
N ALA A 345 19.34 1.16 19.64
CA ALA A 345 19.43 1.63 21.03
C ALA A 345 20.64 1.05 21.78
N ALA A 346 21.03 -0.20 21.49
CA ALA A 346 22.20 -0.85 22.07
C ALA A 346 23.51 -0.30 21.49
N LEU A 347 23.57 -0.04 20.18
CA LEU A 347 24.74 0.50 19.48
C LEU A 347 25.11 1.92 19.93
N LEU A 348 24.12 2.74 20.30
CA LEU A 348 24.34 4.11 20.77
C LEU A 348 24.93 4.21 22.18
N LYS A 349 25.14 3.09 22.87
CA LYS A 349 25.72 3.03 24.23
C LYS A 349 26.96 2.12 24.23
N PRO A 350 28.15 2.62 24.62
CA PRO A 350 29.39 1.84 24.58
C PRO A 350 29.32 0.47 25.28
N ASP A 351 28.70 0.41 26.46
CA ASP A 351 28.62 -0.81 27.28
C ASP A 351 27.78 -1.93 26.65
N THR A 352 26.82 -1.57 25.78
CA THR A 352 25.94 -2.53 25.10
C THR A 352 26.33 -2.78 23.66
N ALA A 353 26.95 -1.81 22.98
CA ALA A 353 27.42 -1.96 21.60
C ALA A 353 28.36 -3.18 21.45
N SER A 354 29.25 -3.40 22.42
CA SER A 354 30.17 -4.54 22.43
C SER A 354 29.51 -5.93 22.43
N LYS A 355 28.23 -6.00 22.82
CA LYS A 355 27.43 -7.24 22.90
C LYS A 355 26.75 -7.59 21.58
N ILE A 356 26.52 -6.60 20.72
CA ILE A 356 25.96 -6.82 19.39
C ILE A 356 27.09 -7.29 18.48
N LYS A 357 26.93 -8.49 17.93
CA LYS A 357 27.94 -9.11 17.08
C LYS A 357 27.51 -9.07 15.63
N PHE A 358 28.45 -8.75 14.76
CA PHE A 358 28.25 -8.64 13.32
C PHE A 358 29.10 -9.66 12.57
N ARG A 359 28.66 -9.95 11.36
CA ARG A 359 29.42 -10.60 10.30
C ARG A 359 29.57 -9.64 9.13
N LEU A 360 30.69 -9.72 8.43
CA LEU A 360 31.01 -8.96 7.22
C LEU A 360 31.05 -9.93 6.04
N ASP A 361 30.31 -9.61 4.98
CA ASP A 361 30.11 -10.48 3.83
C ASP A 361 30.41 -9.75 2.51
N LYS A 362 30.84 -10.52 1.51
CA LYS A 362 31.02 -10.05 0.14
C LYS A 362 29.67 -10.14 -0.59
N GLY A 363 28.98 -9.01 -0.68
CA GLY A 363 27.57 -8.95 -1.11
C GLY A 363 26.61 -9.52 -0.07
N ILE A 364 25.34 -9.69 -0.47
CA ILE A 364 24.32 -10.33 0.38
C ILE A 364 24.52 -11.86 0.36
N PRO A 365 24.65 -12.53 1.51
CA PRO A 365 24.78 -13.99 1.56
C PRO A 365 23.57 -14.69 0.94
N ALA A 366 23.81 -15.62 0.01
CA ALA A 366 22.75 -16.45 -0.54
C ALA A 366 22.11 -17.34 0.53
N ALA A 367 20.78 -17.55 0.43
CA ALA A 367 20.07 -18.46 1.34
C ALA A 367 20.56 -19.91 1.23
N GLU A 368 20.94 -20.34 0.02
CA GLU A 368 21.50 -21.66 -0.25
C GLU A 368 23.01 -21.57 -0.49
N ASN A 369 23.78 -22.42 0.21
CA ASN A 369 25.25 -22.49 0.11
C ASN A 369 25.96 -21.13 0.26
N PRO A 370 25.75 -20.40 1.37
CA PRO A 370 26.38 -19.10 1.57
C PRO A 370 27.90 -19.22 1.56
N LEU A 371 28.56 -18.27 0.91
CA LEU A 371 30.02 -18.13 1.01
C LEU A 371 30.41 -17.83 2.48
N PRO A 372 31.60 -18.26 2.92
CA PRO A 372 32.11 -17.88 4.23
C PRO A 372 32.20 -16.35 4.36
N PRO A 373 31.86 -15.78 5.53
CA PRO A 373 32.02 -14.35 5.75
C PRO A 373 33.49 -13.95 5.62
N VAL A 374 33.72 -12.70 5.22
CA VAL A 374 35.06 -12.09 5.24
C VAL A 374 35.57 -12.06 6.68
N GLU A 375 34.70 -11.72 7.63
CA GLU A 375 35.00 -11.72 9.06
C GLU A 375 33.72 -11.84 9.89
N GLU A 376 33.79 -12.41 11.10
CA GLU A 376 32.60 -12.62 11.95
C GLU A 376 32.90 -12.48 13.44
N GLY A 377 31.89 -12.07 14.22
CA GLY A 377 31.96 -12.04 15.68
C GLY A 377 32.54 -10.73 16.25
N PHE A 378 32.73 -9.73 15.40
CA PHE A 378 33.18 -8.40 15.79
C PHE A 378 32.02 -7.52 16.27
N ALA A 379 32.34 -6.42 16.95
CA ALA A 379 31.38 -5.41 17.38
C ALA A 379 31.79 -4.04 16.83
N LEU A 380 30.79 -3.19 16.56
CA LEU A 380 31.00 -1.81 16.14
C LEU A 380 31.28 -0.93 17.36
N SER A 381 32.05 0.15 17.17
CA SER A 381 32.25 1.22 18.16
C SER A 381 31.99 2.60 17.57
N ASN A 382 31.87 3.61 18.44
CA ASN A 382 31.68 5.02 18.05
C ASN A 382 30.50 5.26 17.09
N VAL A 383 29.42 4.49 17.28
CA VAL A 383 28.25 4.52 16.40
C VAL A 383 27.53 5.85 16.49
N ARG A 384 27.18 6.41 15.34
CA ARG A 384 26.39 7.63 15.21
C ARG A 384 25.38 7.49 14.08
N VAL A 385 24.17 7.98 14.31
CA VAL A 385 23.12 8.05 13.29
C VAL A 385 23.38 9.23 12.34
N VAL A 386 23.21 8.98 11.04
CA VAL A 386 23.25 9.98 9.97
C VAL A 386 21.83 10.18 9.40
N VAL A 387 21.16 9.09 9.04
CA VAL A 387 19.76 9.08 8.56
C VAL A 387 18.97 8.13 9.43
N ASP A 388 17.79 8.54 9.88
CA ASP A 388 16.84 7.71 10.63
C ASP A 388 15.42 8.13 10.23
N GLU A 389 14.90 7.48 9.20
CA GLU A 389 13.64 7.83 8.58
C GLU A 389 12.70 6.61 8.52
N SER A 390 11.44 6.83 8.87
CA SER A 390 10.40 5.83 8.66
C SER A 390 10.03 5.78 7.18
N ILE A 391 9.88 4.57 6.65
CA ILE A 391 9.32 4.32 5.31
C ILE A 391 7.98 3.58 5.39
N ALA A 392 7.32 3.60 6.56
CA ALA A 392 5.93 3.19 6.67
C ALA A 392 5.04 4.14 5.84
N PHE A 393 3.90 3.66 5.35
CA PHE A 393 3.01 4.39 4.44
C PHE A 393 2.68 5.81 4.93
N ALA A 394 2.43 5.97 6.23
CA ALA A 394 2.11 7.27 6.82
C ALA A 394 3.25 8.32 6.72
N ALA A 395 4.49 7.88 6.53
CA ALA A 395 5.68 8.71 6.37
C ALA A 395 6.10 8.92 4.90
N LEU A 396 5.41 8.28 3.95
CA LEU A 396 5.66 8.43 2.52
C LEU A 396 4.93 9.66 1.94
N ASP A 397 5.43 10.14 0.83
CA ASP A 397 4.85 11.19 0.00
C ASP A 397 3.73 10.64 -0.90
N GLY A 398 2.83 11.53 -1.31
CA GLY A 398 1.72 11.17 -2.19
C GLY A 398 2.16 10.97 -3.64
N ASP A 399 3.21 11.69 -4.04
CA ASP A 399 3.74 11.70 -5.40
C ASP A 399 5.26 11.50 -5.36
N TYR A 400 5.79 10.87 -6.40
CA TYR A 400 7.23 10.78 -6.60
C TYR A 400 7.84 12.17 -6.78
N PRO A 401 9.06 12.39 -6.28
CA PRO A 401 9.75 13.65 -6.53
C PRO A 401 10.02 13.80 -8.04
N ALA A 402 9.86 15.03 -8.55
CA ALA A 402 10.07 15.29 -9.98
C ALA A 402 11.50 14.98 -10.43
N LYS A 403 12.46 15.10 -9.51
CA LYS A 403 13.90 14.85 -9.69
C LYS A 403 14.40 13.96 -8.56
N MET A 404 15.35 13.08 -8.85
CA MET A 404 15.78 12.03 -7.92
C MET A 404 16.64 12.58 -6.77
N PRO A 405 16.21 12.46 -5.50
CA PRO A 405 16.96 12.91 -4.34
C PRO A 405 17.78 11.79 -3.69
N PHE A 406 18.95 12.13 -3.18
CA PHE A 406 19.83 11.25 -2.40
C PHE A 406 20.24 11.93 -1.10
N TYR A 407 20.33 11.16 -0.01
CA TYR A 407 21.12 11.56 1.14
C TYR A 407 22.60 11.57 0.74
N LEU A 408 23.30 12.65 1.03
CA LEU A 408 24.73 12.85 0.77
C LEU A 408 25.46 13.02 2.11
N TYR A 409 26.40 12.13 2.40
CA TYR A 409 27.10 12.10 3.68
C TYR A 409 28.54 11.60 3.53
N GLY A 410 29.36 11.82 4.55
CA GLY A 410 30.76 11.42 4.51
C GLY A 410 31.67 12.41 5.22
N SER A 411 32.80 12.67 4.58
CA SER A 411 33.86 13.59 4.98
C SER A 411 34.38 14.34 3.75
N LYS A 412 35.24 15.35 3.93
CA LYS A 412 35.89 16.00 2.79
C LYS A 412 36.76 15.08 1.92
N SER A 413 37.22 13.94 2.45
CA SER A 413 38.03 12.98 1.69
C SER A 413 37.19 11.95 0.94
N GLU A 414 36.07 11.52 1.53
CA GLU A 414 35.20 10.48 0.97
C GLU A 414 33.74 10.83 1.21
N VAL A 415 32.95 10.84 0.14
CA VAL A 415 31.51 11.17 0.15
C VAL A 415 30.73 10.00 -0.44
N HIS A 416 29.53 9.78 0.07
CA HIS A 416 28.64 8.67 -0.27
C HIS A 416 27.23 9.16 -0.49
N VAL A 417 26.44 8.39 -1.24
CA VAL A 417 25.02 8.66 -1.43
C VAL A 417 24.15 7.44 -1.15
N ASP A 418 22.91 7.70 -0.70
CA ASP A 418 21.83 6.72 -0.59
C ASP A 418 20.50 7.35 -1.04
N HIS A 419 19.79 6.66 -1.93
CA HIS A 419 18.56 7.15 -2.56
C HIS A 419 17.45 7.38 -1.53
N VAL A 420 16.76 8.52 -1.57
CA VAL A 420 15.71 8.85 -0.61
C VAL A 420 14.44 8.03 -0.87
N LEU A 421 14.04 7.17 0.06
CA LEU A 421 12.89 6.25 -0.10
C LEU A 421 11.60 6.84 0.46
N LYS A 422 11.09 7.90 -0.17
CA LYS A 422 9.86 8.60 0.27
C LYS A 422 8.60 8.23 -0.51
N THR A 423 8.68 7.30 -1.45
CA THR A 423 7.53 6.76 -2.19
C THR A 423 7.71 5.26 -2.41
N ALA A 424 6.62 4.51 -2.62
CA ALA A 424 6.64 3.07 -2.84
C ALA A 424 5.66 2.68 -3.96
N PRO A 425 6.01 1.71 -4.83
CA PRO A 425 7.28 0.96 -4.87
C PRO A 425 8.47 1.84 -5.28
N ASN A 426 9.70 1.44 -4.94
CA ASN A 426 10.89 2.18 -5.38
C ASN A 426 12.15 1.29 -5.34
N GLY A 427 13.30 1.79 -5.79
CA GLY A 427 14.58 1.09 -5.71
C GLY A 427 15.49 1.65 -4.62
N GLN A 428 16.15 0.79 -3.84
CA GLN A 428 17.23 1.21 -2.95
C GLN A 428 18.54 1.28 -3.75
N ILE A 429 19.14 2.47 -3.83
CA ILE A 429 20.38 2.69 -4.60
C ILE A 429 21.36 3.44 -3.71
N SER A 430 22.49 2.80 -3.40
CA SER A 430 23.53 3.36 -2.55
C SER A 430 24.87 3.30 -3.29
N ALA A 431 25.55 4.43 -3.44
CA ALA A 431 26.84 4.51 -4.13
C ALA A 431 27.95 5.01 -3.21
N ASP A 432 29.06 4.29 -3.18
CA ASP A 432 30.24 4.66 -2.40
C ASP A 432 31.15 5.65 -3.16
N ARG A 433 31.92 6.48 -2.43
CA ARG A 433 33.00 7.32 -2.95
C ARG A 433 32.62 8.09 -4.22
N VAL A 434 31.46 8.75 -4.17
CA VAL A 434 31.02 9.63 -5.25
C VAL A 434 31.95 10.83 -5.36
N LYS A 435 32.13 11.33 -6.58
CA LYS A 435 32.91 12.55 -6.81
C LYS A 435 31.98 13.74 -6.81
N THR A 436 32.42 14.82 -6.17
CA THR A 436 31.65 16.06 -6.11
C THR A 436 32.51 17.21 -6.66
N ASP A 437 31.95 17.95 -7.61
CA ASP A 437 32.51 19.22 -8.09
C ASP A 437 31.44 20.29 -7.90
N LEU A 438 31.42 20.87 -6.69
CA LEU A 438 30.42 21.82 -6.23
C LEU A 438 31.00 23.22 -6.15
N ALA A 439 30.22 24.22 -6.56
CA ALA A 439 30.61 25.63 -6.55
C ALA A 439 30.90 26.16 -5.13
N ALA A 440 30.27 25.55 -4.11
CA ALA A 440 30.53 25.80 -2.71
C ALA A 440 30.96 24.50 -2.02
N HIS A 441 32.02 24.56 -1.21
CA HIS A 441 32.48 23.41 -0.44
C HIS A 441 31.54 23.11 0.72
N LEU A 442 31.10 21.86 0.82
CA LEU A 442 30.37 21.37 1.98
C LEU A 442 31.32 21.26 3.19
N THR A 443 30.83 21.67 4.36
CA THR A 443 31.59 21.55 5.60
C THR A 443 31.63 20.10 6.09
N ASP A 444 32.63 19.75 6.91
CA ASP A 444 32.67 18.43 7.54
C ASP A 444 31.45 18.20 8.44
N GLU A 445 30.90 19.25 9.04
CA GLU A 445 29.70 19.17 9.87
C GLU A 445 28.45 18.84 9.03
N GLN A 446 28.30 19.46 7.86
CA GLN A 446 27.23 19.15 6.91
C GLN A 446 27.32 17.69 6.45
N LEU A 447 28.48 17.24 5.98
CA LEU A 447 28.68 15.85 5.52
C LEU A 447 28.56 14.84 6.65
N LYS A 448 28.97 15.21 7.88
CA LYS A 448 28.79 14.38 9.07
C LYS A 448 27.30 14.20 9.37
N ASN A 449 26.52 15.26 9.37
CA ASN A 449 25.09 15.20 9.69
C ASN A 449 24.24 14.62 8.56
N GLY A 450 24.76 14.62 7.33
CA GLY A 450 24.01 14.25 6.14
C GLY A 450 23.23 15.46 5.61
N VAL A 451 23.32 15.66 4.30
CA VAL A 451 22.55 16.66 3.54
C VAL A 451 21.76 15.93 2.44
N VAL A 452 20.93 16.64 1.68
CA VAL A 452 20.21 16.05 0.54
C VAL A 452 20.75 16.64 -0.74
N VAL A 453 21.08 15.79 -1.70
CA VAL A 453 21.41 16.20 -3.06
C VAL A 453 20.34 15.74 -4.04
N VAL A 454 19.88 16.64 -4.88
CA VAL A 454 18.94 16.35 -5.96
C VAL A 454 19.72 16.30 -7.27
N LEU A 455 19.57 15.19 -8.01
CA LEU A 455 20.11 15.08 -9.37
C LEU A 455 19.15 15.79 -10.34
N ASP A 456 19.58 16.95 -10.83
CA ASP A 456 18.76 17.89 -11.60
C ASP A 456 18.37 17.38 -13.00
N ASP A 457 19.05 16.33 -13.47
CA ASP A 457 18.86 15.70 -14.78
C ASP A 457 18.29 14.27 -14.71
N VAL A 458 18.02 13.73 -13.51
CA VAL A 458 17.39 12.42 -13.32
C VAL A 458 15.96 12.62 -12.82
N PHE A 459 14.98 12.40 -13.70
CA PHE A 459 13.57 12.69 -13.44
C PHE A 459 12.83 11.48 -12.88
N GLU A 460 12.96 11.24 -11.57
CA GLU A 460 12.43 10.04 -10.90
C GLU A 460 10.96 9.77 -11.22
N ALA A 461 10.06 10.74 -11.01
CA ALA A 461 8.63 10.56 -11.30
C ALA A 461 8.34 10.10 -12.74
N SER A 462 9.17 10.47 -13.72
CA SER A 462 9.02 10.04 -15.12
C SER A 462 9.65 8.68 -15.41
N LEU A 463 10.52 8.20 -14.54
CA LEU A 463 11.19 6.90 -14.63
C LEU A 463 10.42 5.79 -13.90
N GLN A 464 9.40 6.11 -13.11
CA GLN A 464 8.68 5.12 -12.30
C GLN A 464 7.65 4.30 -13.10
N PRO A 465 7.50 2.98 -12.84
CA PRO A 465 8.39 2.16 -11.99
C PRO A 465 9.80 2.08 -12.60
N LEU A 466 10.83 2.16 -11.75
CA LEU A 466 12.22 2.27 -12.22
C LEU A 466 12.58 1.19 -13.26
N PRO A 467 13.43 1.51 -14.26
CA PRO A 467 13.80 0.56 -15.30
C PRO A 467 14.49 -0.68 -14.73
N THR A 468 13.94 -1.86 -14.99
CA THR A 468 14.52 -3.15 -14.62
C THR A 468 14.78 -4.02 -15.85
N THR A 469 15.72 -4.94 -15.73
CA THR A 469 15.93 -6.07 -16.64
C THR A 469 15.54 -7.36 -15.93
N GLU A 470 14.68 -8.15 -16.55
CA GLU A 470 14.35 -9.51 -16.06
C GLU A 470 15.51 -10.47 -16.41
N GLN A 471 15.97 -11.27 -15.44
CA GLN A 471 16.79 -12.43 -15.76
C GLN A 471 15.91 -13.62 -16.17
N GLU A 472 16.27 -14.32 -17.26
CA GLU A 472 15.59 -15.49 -17.82
C GLU A 472 15.62 -16.77 -16.94
N SER A 473 15.96 -16.69 -15.65
CA SER A 473 15.87 -17.86 -14.78
C SER A 473 14.47 -18.00 -14.17
N ASP A 474 14.09 -19.22 -13.79
CA ASP A 474 12.78 -19.62 -13.23
C ASP A 474 12.27 -18.78 -12.04
N LYS A 475 13.04 -17.80 -11.54
CA LYS A 475 12.74 -16.93 -10.40
C LYS A 475 12.33 -15.50 -10.74
N LYS A 476 12.44 -15.04 -12.00
CA LYS A 476 12.09 -13.65 -12.43
C LYS A 476 12.56 -12.57 -11.46
N GLU A 477 13.86 -12.53 -11.16
CA GLU A 477 14.44 -11.42 -10.38
C GLU A 477 14.53 -10.16 -11.27
N HIS A 478 14.11 -9.03 -10.74
CA HIS A 478 14.18 -7.72 -11.40
C HIS A 478 15.43 -6.98 -10.94
N ILE A 479 16.38 -6.84 -11.86
CA ILE A 479 17.61 -6.09 -11.60
C ILE A 479 17.46 -4.68 -12.14
N LEU A 480 17.74 -3.66 -11.33
CA LEU A 480 17.75 -2.27 -11.77
C LEU A 480 18.75 -2.06 -12.89
N ASN A 481 18.27 -1.53 -14.02
CA ASN A 481 19.11 -1.16 -15.14
C ASN A 481 19.61 0.28 -14.94
N LEU A 482 20.68 0.44 -14.16
CA LEU A 482 21.26 1.74 -13.84
C LEU A 482 21.73 2.53 -15.09
N ASP A 483 22.02 1.86 -16.20
CA ASP A 483 22.45 2.48 -17.47
C ASP A 483 21.26 2.85 -18.39
N ALA A 484 20.02 2.65 -17.94
CA ALA A 484 18.85 3.00 -18.74
C ALA A 484 18.85 4.50 -19.11
N PRO A 485 18.41 4.87 -20.33
CA PRO A 485 18.36 6.25 -20.77
C PRO A 485 17.56 7.15 -19.81
N GLY A 486 18.20 8.23 -19.34
CA GLY A 486 17.60 9.17 -18.39
C GLY A 486 17.78 8.79 -16.92
N PHE A 487 18.26 7.58 -16.62
CA PHE A 487 18.62 7.13 -15.28
C PHE A 487 20.14 7.23 -15.09
N SER A 488 20.91 6.53 -15.92
CA SER A 488 22.38 6.63 -16.10
C SER A 488 23.22 6.76 -14.82
N LEU A 489 22.82 6.09 -13.73
CA LEU A 489 23.54 6.06 -12.45
C LEU A 489 24.74 5.10 -12.49
N VAL A 490 25.67 5.36 -13.41
CA VAL A 490 26.85 4.54 -13.67
C VAL A 490 28.12 5.36 -13.62
N LYS A 491 29.24 4.68 -13.37
CA LYS A 491 30.56 5.30 -13.30
C LYS A 491 30.87 6.10 -14.58
N GLY A 492 31.37 7.32 -14.40
CA GLY A 492 31.87 8.16 -15.50
C GLY A 492 30.81 9.08 -16.12
N VAL A 493 29.59 9.07 -15.58
CA VAL A 493 28.53 10.03 -15.90
C VAL A 493 28.50 11.10 -14.80
N ASP A 494 28.51 12.35 -15.21
CA ASP A 494 28.36 13.51 -14.33
C ASP A 494 26.91 13.99 -14.36
N HIS A 495 26.28 14.05 -13.19
CA HIS A 495 24.93 14.56 -13.01
C HIS A 495 24.96 15.97 -12.47
N LYS A 496 24.13 16.84 -13.03
CA LYS A 496 23.90 18.16 -12.42
C LYS A 496 23.25 17.99 -11.06
N ALA A 497 23.73 18.71 -10.07
CA ALA A 497 23.33 18.50 -8.69
C ALA A 497 23.04 19.82 -7.97
N SER A 498 21.97 19.80 -7.17
CA SER A 498 21.61 20.86 -6.23
C SER A 498 21.52 20.27 -4.82
N VAL A 499 22.25 20.85 -3.87
CA VAL A 499 22.36 20.35 -2.49
C VAL A 499 21.54 21.23 -1.54
N TYR A 500 20.83 20.60 -0.62
CA TYR A 500 19.92 21.20 0.37
C TYR A 500 20.25 20.67 1.76
N GLY A 501 19.89 21.42 2.81
CA GLY A 501 20.10 20.98 4.19
C GLY A 501 19.24 19.78 4.56
N THR A 502 18.00 19.73 4.06
CA THR A 502 17.05 18.64 4.36
C THR A 502 16.23 18.22 3.13
N TYR A 503 15.57 17.06 3.24
CA TYR A 503 14.64 16.58 2.20
C TYR A 503 13.44 17.53 2.03
N GLU A 504 12.88 18.04 3.13
CA GLU A 504 11.72 18.95 3.05
C GLU A 504 12.07 20.27 2.36
N GLU A 505 13.27 20.80 2.59
CA GLU A 505 13.77 21.97 1.84
C GLU A 505 13.85 21.68 0.34
N ALA A 506 14.45 20.54 -0.04
CA ALA A 506 14.57 20.12 -1.44
C ALA A 506 13.20 19.92 -2.10
N LYS A 507 12.27 19.25 -1.39
CA LYS A 507 10.92 18.94 -1.86
C LYS A 507 10.05 20.17 -2.06
N SER A 508 10.13 21.15 -1.15
CA SER A 508 9.34 22.38 -1.25
C SER A 508 9.61 23.18 -2.52
N GLY A 509 10.82 23.07 -3.09
CA GLY A 509 11.28 23.89 -4.20
C GLY A 509 11.47 25.37 -3.87
N GLU A 510 11.22 25.79 -2.61
CA GLU A 510 11.32 27.17 -2.14
C GLU A 510 12.66 27.47 -1.45
N GLY A 511 13.43 26.46 -1.07
CA GLY A 511 14.77 26.62 -0.49
C GLY A 511 15.83 26.95 -1.55
N GLU A 512 16.73 27.91 -1.27
CA GLU A 512 17.93 28.09 -2.07
C GLU A 512 18.92 26.93 -1.80
N PRO A 513 19.47 26.28 -2.85
CA PRO A 513 20.49 25.27 -2.66
C PRO A 513 21.71 25.83 -1.93
N ILE A 514 22.21 25.09 -0.93
CA ILE A 514 23.44 25.46 -0.19
C ILE A 514 24.70 25.28 -1.06
N ALA A 515 24.62 24.45 -2.10
CA ALA A 515 25.64 24.27 -3.12
C ALA A 515 25.00 23.74 -4.40
N THR A 516 25.61 24.04 -5.54
CA THR A 516 25.25 23.48 -6.85
C THR A 516 26.51 23.04 -7.58
N GLY A 517 26.39 22.09 -8.50
CA GLY A 517 27.53 21.61 -9.28
C GLY A 517 27.25 20.27 -9.94
N THR A 518 28.21 19.35 -9.84
CA THR A 518 28.06 17.99 -10.37
C THR A 518 28.40 16.91 -9.36
N ILE A 519 27.72 15.77 -9.49
CA ILE A 519 28.05 14.52 -8.79
C ILE A 519 28.29 13.43 -9.83
N SER A 520 29.38 12.68 -9.68
CA SER A 520 29.66 11.48 -10.46
C SER A 520 29.56 10.24 -9.58
N ILE A 521 28.81 9.23 -10.05
CA ILE A 521 28.65 7.96 -9.35
C ILE A 521 29.99 7.21 -9.29
N GLY A 522 30.27 6.60 -8.14
CA GLY A 522 31.47 5.81 -7.88
C GLY A 522 31.47 4.44 -8.56
N ASP A 523 32.50 3.64 -8.25
CA ASP A 523 32.68 2.31 -8.84
C ASP A 523 31.78 1.26 -8.21
N THR A 524 31.47 1.40 -6.92
CA THR A 524 30.67 0.43 -6.18
C THR A 524 29.27 0.99 -5.93
N VAL A 525 28.28 0.36 -6.56
CA VAL A 525 26.87 0.69 -6.38
C VAL A 525 26.15 -0.56 -5.88
N TYR A 526 25.41 -0.40 -4.78
CA TYR A 526 24.35 -1.32 -4.40
C TYR A 526 23.04 -0.81 -5.01
N ALA A 527 22.33 -1.69 -5.71
CA ALA A 527 21.05 -1.37 -6.31
C ALA A 527 20.11 -2.56 -6.14
N ASP A 528 18.97 -2.31 -5.51
CA ASP A 528 17.96 -3.32 -5.23
C ASP A 528 16.56 -2.80 -5.56
N TRP A 529 15.78 -3.65 -6.22
CA TRP A 529 14.36 -3.44 -6.51
C TRP A 529 13.49 -4.52 -5.89
N ASP A 530 14.00 -5.74 -5.77
CA ASP A 530 13.21 -6.88 -5.34
C ASP A 530 13.04 -6.88 -3.82
N ASP A 531 14.13 -6.83 -3.05
CA ASP A 531 14.06 -6.94 -1.58
C ASP A 531 13.31 -5.74 -0.98
N VAL A 532 13.61 -4.52 -1.44
CA VAL A 532 12.95 -3.29 -0.97
C VAL A 532 11.43 -3.30 -1.21
N ASN A 533 10.96 -3.96 -2.27
CA ASN A 533 9.54 -4.08 -2.61
C ASN A 533 8.93 -5.45 -2.25
N MET A 534 9.71 -6.39 -1.69
CA MET A 534 9.31 -7.76 -1.45
C MET A 534 8.11 -7.83 -0.49
N ASP A 535 7.03 -8.50 -0.90
CA ASP A 535 5.93 -8.83 0.02
C ASP A 535 6.26 -10.12 0.77
N PRO A 536 6.57 -10.08 2.09
CA PRO A 536 6.93 -11.28 2.86
C PRO A 536 5.79 -12.29 2.97
N ALA A 537 4.56 -11.87 2.63
CA ALA A 537 3.41 -12.74 2.59
C ALA A 537 3.12 -13.30 1.19
N ALA A 538 3.85 -12.92 0.13
CA ALA A 538 3.62 -13.38 -1.24
C ALA A 538 3.46 -14.91 -1.31
N GLU A 539 2.40 -15.37 -1.98
CA GLU A 539 2.29 -16.80 -2.33
C GLU A 539 3.31 -17.03 -3.46
N SER A 540 4.25 -17.96 -3.29
CA SER A 540 5.11 -18.39 -4.38
C SER A 540 4.23 -18.80 -5.57
N GLU A 541 4.44 -18.23 -6.76
CA GLU A 541 3.77 -18.67 -8.01
C GLU A 541 4.26 -20.07 -8.46
N GLY A 542 4.53 -20.98 -7.53
CA GLY A 542 4.97 -22.34 -7.75
C GLY A 542 3.85 -23.35 -7.51
N HIS A 543 3.41 -23.97 -8.59
CA HIS A 543 2.66 -25.22 -8.67
C HIS A 543 1.18 -25.20 -8.21
N GLN A 544 0.33 -24.75 -9.12
CA GLN A 544 -0.90 -25.49 -9.41
C GLN A 544 -0.78 -26.04 -10.84
N ASP A 545 -0.15 -27.21 -10.96
CA ASP A 545 -0.37 -28.12 -12.09
C ASP A 545 -1.43 -29.15 -11.69
#